data_AF-A0A9D2G4N9-F1
#
_entry.id   AF-A0A9D2G4N9-F1
#
_cell.length_a   1.000
_cell.length_b   1.000
_cell.length_c   1.000
_cell.angle_alpha   90.00
_cell.angle_beta   90.00
_cell.angle_gamma   90.00
#
_symmetry.space_group_name_H-M   'P 1'
#
loop_
_entity.id
_entity.type
_entity.pdbx_description
1 polymer ?
#
loop_
_entity_poly.entity_id
_entity_poly.type
_entity_poly.pdbx_seq_one_letter_code
_entity_poly.pdbx_strand_id
1 'polypeptide(L)'
;MERVLLLRRPGCLCLKRGQTLEDVARTFSLPLRALASLNGLASDPEEGQVLFLPEGDLYEVRGGETMALLSGSERSFTAKNGTKWLYPTQRVLL
;
A
#
# COMPACT_ATOMS: atom_id res chain seq x y z
N MET A 1 8.25 31.91 -7.38
CA MET A 1 8.59 30.50 -7.66
C MET A 1 8.19 29.70 -6.45
N GLU A 2 7.01 29.07 -6.47
CA GLU A 2 6.58 28.19 -5.39
C GLU A 2 7.46 26.94 -5.39
N ARG A 3 8.25 26.76 -4.32
CA ARG A 3 8.93 25.49 -4.07
C ARG A 3 7.85 24.50 -3.68
N VAL A 4 7.43 23.66 -4.63
CA VAL A 4 6.73 22.42 -4.30
C VAL A 4 7.74 21.55 -3.55
N LEU A 5 7.62 21.51 -2.22
CA LEU A 5 8.33 20.52 -1.43
C LEU A 5 7.75 19.17 -1.82
N LEU A 6 8.48 18.39 -2.62
CA LEU A 6 8.21 16.98 -2.82
C LEU A 6 8.48 16.28 -1.49
N LEU A 7 7.53 16.36 -0.55
CA LEU A 7 7.56 15.60 0.69
C LEU A 7 7.50 14.13 0.28
N ARG A 8 8.67 13.49 0.23
CA ARG A 8 8.75 12.06 0.08
C ARG A 8 7.97 11.44 1.22
N ARG A 9 7.10 10.51 0.86
CA ARG A 9 6.34 9.71 1.81
C ARG A 9 7.32 9.08 2.83
N PRO A 10 7.00 9.10 4.13
CA PRO A 10 7.84 8.47 5.13
C PRO A 10 7.91 6.95 4.91
N GLY A 11 9.04 6.33 5.25
CA GLY A 11 9.22 4.87 5.16
C GLY A 11 8.55 4.10 6.31
N CYS A 12 8.27 4.76 7.43
CA CYS A 12 7.52 4.21 8.54
C CYS A 12 6.83 5.31 9.37
N LEU A 13 5.86 4.94 10.20
CA LEU A 13 5.23 5.82 11.18
C LEU A 13 4.80 5.06 12.44
N CYS A 14 4.71 5.77 13.56
CA CYS A 14 4.16 5.23 14.80
C CYS A 14 2.69 5.61 14.93
N LEU A 15 1.82 4.63 15.18
CA LEU A 15 0.38 4.87 15.35
C LEU A 15 0.10 5.65 16.63
N LYS A 16 -0.75 6.66 16.51
CA LYS A 16 -1.27 7.43 17.64
C LYS A 16 -2.58 6.82 18.12
N ARG A 17 -2.95 7.14 19.37
CA ARG A 17 -4.23 6.74 19.96
C ARG A 17 -5.40 6.98 19.01
N GLY A 18 -6.14 5.92 18.72
CA GLY A 18 -7.34 5.96 17.87
C GLY A 18 -7.10 6.00 16.36
N GLN A 19 -5.84 5.96 15.89
CA GLN A 19 -5.55 5.76 14.45
C GLN A 19 -5.68 4.29 14.07
N THR A 20 -6.30 4.02 12.93
CA THR A 20 -6.40 2.66 12.38
C THR A 20 -5.49 2.44 11.18
N LEU A 21 -5.40 1.18 10.74
CA LEU A 21 -4.72 0.84 9.49
C LEU A 21 -5.39 1.48 8.27
N GLU A 22 -6.74 1.60 8.26
CA GLU A 22 -7.45 2.31 7.20
C GLU A 22 -7.12 3.80 7.16
N ASP A 23 -6.97 4.46 8.31
CA ASP A 23 -6.60 5.88 8.35
C ASP A 23 -5.26 6.10 7.68
N VAL A 24 -4.28 5.24 7.99
CA VAL A 24 -2.95 5.27 7.36
C VAL A 24 -3.05 4.98 5.87
N ALA A 25 -3.76 3.92 5.47
CA ALA A 25 -3.90 3.56 4.07
C ALA A 25 -4.55 4.69 3.26
N ARG A 26 -5.60 5.33 3.80
CA ARG A 26 -6.29 6.47 3.17
C ARG A 26 -5.39 7.70 3.08
N THR A 27 -4.70 8.05 4.16
CA THR A 27 -3.81 9.23 4.21
C THR A 27 -2.73 9.17 3.13
N PHE A 28 -2.18 7.98 2.88
CA PHE A 28 -1.12 7.78 1.89
C PHE A 28 -1.60 7.14 0.58
N SER A 29 -2.92 7.04 0.37
CA SER A 29 -3.52 6.41 -0.81
C SER A 29 -3.04 4.98 -1.11
N LEU A 30 -2.64 4.23 -0.08
CA LEU A 30 -2.13 2.88 -0.22
C LEU A 30 -3.22 1.82 -0.34
N PRO A 31 -2.93 0.69 -1.00
CA PRO A 31 -3.74 -0.50 -0.87
C PRO A 31 -3.67 -1.04 0.56
N LEU A 32 -4.81 -1.10 1.26
CA LEU A 32 -4.91 -1.57 2.64
C LEU A 32 -4.28 -2.97 2.81
N ARG A 33 -4.54 -3.88 1.86
CA ARG A 33 -4.01 -5.24 1.89
C ARG A 33 -2.49 -5.30 1.74
N ALA A 34 -1.91 -4.43 0.90
CA ALA A 34 -0.46 -4.35 0.75
C ALA A 34 0.19 -3.84 2.04
N LEU A 35 -0.41 -2.81 2.66
CA LEU A 35 0.05 -2.27 3.93
C LEU A 35 -0.03 -3.32 5.05
N ALA A 36 -1.15 -4.04 5.17
CA ALA A 36 -1.31 -5.11 6.16
C ALA A 36 -0.30 -6.24 5.95
N SER A 37 -0.15 -6.70 4.68
CA SER A 37 0.74 -7.79 4.33
C SER A 37 2.21 -7.45 4.59
N LEU A 38 2.64 -6.21 4.30
CA LEU A 38 4.01 -5.76 4.59
C LEU A 38 4.31 -5.79 6.08
N ASN A 39 3.32 -5.45 6.90
CA ASN A 39 3.47 -5.39 8.36
C ASN A 39 3.12 -6.71 9.06
N GLY A 40 2.84 -7.79 8.32
CA GLY A 40 2.51 -9.09 8.88
C GLY A 40 1.27 -9.09 9.78
N LEU A 41 0.33 -8.19 9.53
CA LEU A 41 -0.84 -7.99 10.38
C LEU A 41 -1.90 -9.06 10.11
N ALA A 42 -2.28 -9.80 11.15
CA ALA A 42 -3.43 -10.71 11.15
C ALA A 42 -4.70 -10.06 11.74
N SER A 43 -4.54 -8.96 12.46
CA SER A 43 -5.58 -8.16 13.10
C SER A 43 -5.20 -6.68 13.04
N ASP A 44 -6.08 -5.80 13.50
CA ASP A 44 -5.79 -4.38 13.57
C ASP A 44 -4.57 -4.09 14.46
N PRO A 45 -3.69 -3.16 14.06
CA PRO A 45 -2.52 -2.78 14.84
C PRO A 45 -2.92 -1.92 16.04
N GLU A 46 -2.12 -2.00 17.11
CA GLU A 46 -2.38 -1.28 18.36
C GLU A 46 -1.74 0.11 18.37
N GLU A 47 -2.17 0.95 19.32
CA GLU A 47 -1.53 2.24 19.59
C GLU A 47 -0.04 2.07 19.89
N GLY A 48 0.79 2.98 19.37
CA GLY A 48 2.24 2.94 19.55
C GLY A 48 2.97 1.96 18.63
N GLN A 49 2.24 1.14 17.86
CA GLN A 49 2.86 0.24 16.90
C GLN A 49 3.47 1.03 15.73
N VAL A 50 4.68 0.63 15.32
CA VAL A 50 5.34 1.20 14.15
C VAL A 50 4.91 0.42 12.90
N LEU A 51 4.33 1.12 11.93
CA LEU A 51 3.99 0.58 10.62
C LEU A 51 5.04 0.98 9.59
N PHE A 52 5.56 -0.01 8.88
CA PHE A 52 6.32 0.19 7.66
C PHE A 52 5.37 0.51 6.51
N LEU A 53 5.80 1.45 5.70
CA LEU A 53 5.03 2.01 4.62
C LEU A 53 5.58 1.45 3.30
N PRO A 54 4.78 0.74 2.48
CA PRO A 54 5.24 0.18 1.20
C PRO A 54 5.79 1.25 0.26
N GLU A 55 6.89 0.94 -0.40
CA GLU A 55 7.43 1.76 -1.47
C GLU A 55 6.87 1.33 -2.83
N GLY A 56 7.07 2.17 -3.84
CA GLY A 56 6.63 1.92 -5.21
C GLY A 56 5.55 2.89 -5.68
N ASP A 57 5.33 2.88 -6.99
CA ASP A 57 4.33 3.71 -7.63
C ASP A 57 2.94 3.09 -7.45
N LEU A 58 1.97 3.95 -7.13
CA LEU A 58 0.57 3.57 -7.05
C LEU A 58 -0.03 3.59 -8.44
N TYR A 59 -0.69 2.51 -8.80
CA TYR A 59 -1.35 2.36 -10.08
C TYR A 59 -2.78 1.87 -9.92
N GLU A 60 -3.68 2.43 -10.71
CA GLU A 60 -5.07 2.01 -10.77
C GLU A 60 -5.25 1.05 -11.94
N VAL A 61 -5.62 -0.18 -11.63
CA VAL A 61 -5.76 -1.27 -12.58
C VAL A 61 -6.85 -0.97 -13.61
N ARG A 62 -6.51 -1.18 -14.88
CA ARG A 62 -7.41 -1.06 -16.02
C ARG A 62 -7.97 -2.42 -16.42
N GLY A 63 -9.12 -2.41 -17.09
CA GLY A 63 -9.74 -3.63 -17.59
C GLY A 63 -8.83 -4.39 -18.57
N GLY A 64 -8.70 -5.70 -18.37
CA GLY A 64 -7.91 -6.58 -19.24
C GLY A 64 -6.42 -6.70 -18.89
N GLU A 65 -5.95 -5.99 -17.86
CA GLU A 65 -4.56 -6.14 -17.39
C GLU A 65 -4.34 -7.42 -16.60
N THR A 66 -3.08 -7.85 -16.54
CA THR A 66 -2.67 -9.07 -15.84
C THR A 66 -1.62 -8.76 -14.78
N MET A 67 -1.51 -9.62 -13.78
CA MET A 67 -0.48 -9.48 -12.74
C MET A 67 0.94 -9.55 -13.30
N ALA A 68 1.14 -10.37 -14.34
CA ALA A 68 2.42 -10.46 -15.03
C ALA A 68 2.77 -9.15 -15.75
N LEU A 69 1.79 -8.47 -16.35
CA LEU A 69 1.99 -7.15 -16.94
C LEU A 69 2.38 -6.10 -15.89
N LEU A 70 1.72 -6.11 -14.74
CA LEU A 70 1.88 -5.07 -13.71
C LEU A 70 3.10 -5.29 -12.80
N SER A 71 3.54 -6.54 -12.59
CA SER A 71 4.63 -6.85 -11.64
C SER A 71 5.59 -7.94 -12.12
N GLY A 72 5.59 -8.28 -13.41
CA GLY A 72 6.46 -9.28 -14.04
C GLY A 72 6.05 -10.74 -13.79
N SER A 73 5.34 -11.04 -12.71
CA SER A 73 4.73 -12.35 -12.44
C SER A 73 3.62 -12.26 -11.39
N GLU A 74 2.72 -13.25 -11.36
CA GLU A 74 1.71 -13.39 -10.31
C GLU A 74 2.32 -13.48 -8.91
N ARG A 75 3.45 -14.19 -8.78
CA ARG A 75 4.18 -14.32 -7.51
C ARG A 75 4.68 -12.97 -7.01
N SER A 76 5.28 -12.18 -7.90
CA SER A 76 5.77 -10.83 -7.58
C SER A 76 4.61 -9.89 -7.23
N PHE A 77 3.53 -9.91 -8.02
CA PHE A 77 2.33 -9.13 -7.75
C PHE A 77 1.74 -9.45 -6.37
N THR A 78 1.59 -10.74 -6.06
CA THR A 78 1.02 -11.21 -4.78
C THR A 78 1.93 -10.82 -3.61
N ALA A 79 3.25 -10.97 -3.76
CA ALA A 79 4.21 -10.59 -2.72
C ALA A 79 4.17 -9.08 -2.44
N LYS A 80 4.03 -8.26 -3.48
CA LYS A 80 4.01 -6.79 -3.37
C LYS A 80 2.69 -6.24 -2.85
N ASN A 81 1.57 -6.77 -3.37
CA ASN A 81 0.23 -6.25 -3.08
C ASN A 81 -0.51 -7.01 -1.99
N GLY A 82 0.09 -8.09 -1.49
CA GLY A 82 -0.52 -9.00 -0.55
C GLY A 82 -1.69 -9.78 -1.13
N THR A 83 -1.98 -9.73 -2.45
CA THR A 83 -3.23 -10.28 -3.01
C THR A 83 -3.11 -11.04 -4.32
N LYS A 84 -3.96 -12.07 -4.47
CA LYS A 84 -4.15 -12.88 -5.69
C LYS A 84 -5.38 -12.46 -6.49
N TRP A 85 -6.03 -11.36 -6.10
CA TRP A 85 -7.19 -10.83 -6.79
C TRP A 85 -6.79 -9.56 -7.52
N LEU A 86 -7.15 -9.49 -8.80
CA LEU A 86 -6.94 -8.34 -9.68
C LEU A 86 -8.28 -7.98 -10.32
N TYR A 87 -8.74 -6.76 -10.13
CA TYR A 87 -9.98 -6.24 -10.72
C TYR A 87 -9.83 -4.78 -11.16
N PRO A 88 -10.65 -4.29 -12.10
CA PRO A 88 -10.60 -2.90 -12.54
C PRO A 88 -10.77 -1.91 -11.39
N THR A 89 -10.14 -0.74 -11.49
CA THR A 89 -10.11 0.34 -10.48
C THR A 89 -9.42 0.00 -9.16
N GLN A 90 -8.90 -1.24 -9.02
CA GLN A 90 -8.10 -1.61 -7.87
C GLN A 90 -6.80 -0.81 -7.87
N ARG A 91 -6.45 -0.22 -6.73
CA ARG A 91 -5.11 0.35 -6.54
C ARG A 91 -4.12 -0.73 -6.15
N VAL A 92 -2.98 -0.73 -6.82
CA VAL A 92 -1.87 -1.66 -6.62
C VAL A 92 -0.54 -0.90 -6.61
N LEU A 93 0.47 -1.53 -6.04
CA LEU A 93 1.87 -1.12 -6.11
C LEU A 93 2.51 -1.81 -7.32
N LEU A 94 3.19 -1.03 -8.16
CA LEU A 94 3.95 -1.52 -9.32
C LEU A 94 5.37 -1.95 -8.95
#